data_AF-A0A8B7S0D6-F1
#
_entry.id   AF-A0A8B7S0D6-F1
#
_cell.length_a   1.000
_cell.length_b   1.000
_cell.length_c   1.000
_cell.angle_alpha   90.00
_cell.angle_beta   90.00
_cell.angle_gamma   90.00
#
_symmetry.space_group_name_H-M   'P 1'
#
loop_
_entity.id
_entity.type
_entity.pdbx_description
1 polymer ?
#
loop_
_entity_poly.entity_id
_entity_poly.type
_entity_poly.pdbx_seq_one_letter_code
_entity_poly.pdbx_strand_id
1 'polypeptide(L)'
;MGTGLVMSVHMLCVGLGTSRESGSAVCNFFTKGLCEKGKLCPFRHDHGEKMVVCKHWLRGLCKKGDQCKFLHQYDVTRMPECYFYSKFGECSNKECSFLHMKPAFKTQDCPWSPV
;
A
#
# COMPACT_ATOMS: atom_id res chain seq x y z
N MET A 1 -52.03 -38.14 -16.91
CA MET A 1 -50.96 -38.21 -15.90
C MET A 1 -49.71 -38.68 -16.62
N GLY A 2 -48.81 -37.77 -16.97
CA GLY A 2 -47.61 -38.10 -17.77
C GLY A 2 -46.63 -36.95 -17.64
N THR A 3 -45.50 -37.23 -17.02
CA THR A 3 -44.47 -36.29 -16.57
C THR A 3 -43.70 -35.69 -17.74
N GLY A 4 -43.80 -34.38 -17.93
CA GLY A 4 -42.95 -33.63 -18.86
C GLY A 4 -41.64 -33.26 -18.18
N LEU A 5 -40.57 -33.97 -18.53
CA LEU A 5 -39.19 -33.61 -18.18
C LEU A 5 -38.75 -32.49 -19.14
N VAL A 6 -38.89 -31.24 -18.73
CA VAL A 6 -38.34 -30.11 -19.50
C VAL A 6 -36.83 -30.10 -19.36
N MET A 7 -36.13 -30.33 -20.48
CA MET A 7 -34.69 -30.14 -20.60
C MET A 7 -34.38 -28.64 -20.50
N SER A 8 -34.25 -28.14 -19.28
CA SER A 8 -33.71 -26.79 -19.03
C SER A 8 -32.21 -26.82 -19.33
N VAL A 9 -31.86 -26.36 -20.53
CA VAL A 9 -30.55 -25.80 -20.84
C VAL A 9 -30.37 -24.50 -20.06
N HIS A 10 -30.04 -24.62 -18.78
CA HIS A 10 -29.34 -23.56 -18.07
C HIS A 10 -28.08 -24.17 -17.47
N MET A 11 -26.98 -23.84 -18.13
CA MET A 11 -25.60 -24.09 -17.79
C MET A 11 -25.35 -24.42 -16.31
N LEU A 12 -24.74 -25.59 -16.10
CA LEU A 12 -24.00 -25.96 -14.91
C LEU A 12 -23.00 -24.84 -14.56
N CYS A 13 -23.32 -24.04 -13.54
CA CYS A 13 -22.31 -23.31 -12.79
C CYS A 13 -22.19 -23.97 -11.40
N VAL A 14 -21.55 -25.13 -11.38
CA VAL A 14 -20.87 -25.62 -10.18
C VAL A 14 -19.67 -24.70 -9.97
N GLY A 15 -19.66 -23.96 -8.86
CA GLY A 15 -18.55 -23.07 -8.52
C GLY A 15 -18.76 -22.48 -7.14
N LEU A 16 -18.41 -23.27 -6.14
CA LEU A 16 -18.24 -22.85 -4.75
C LEU A 16 -17.46 -21.52 -4.70
N GLY A 17 -17.94 -20.60 -3.86
CA GLY A 17 -17.36 -19.27 -3.72
C GLY A 17 -15.87 -19.32 -3.41
N THR A 18 -15.10 -18.49 -4.10
CA THR A 18 -13.84 -17.98 -3.56
C THR A 18 -13.92 -16.47 -3.61
N SER A 19 -13.88 -15.89 -2.41
CA SER A 19 -13.77 -14.46 -2.18
C SER A 19 -12.66 -13.86 -3.04
N ARG A 20 -12.90 -12.66 -3.58
CA ARG A 20 -11.88 -11.81 -4.15
C ARG A 20 -10.90 -11.43 -3.05
N GLU A 21 -9.72 -12.04 -3.05
CA GLU A 21 -8.58 -11.57 -2.27
C GLU A 21 -7.38 -11.42 -3.21
N SER A 22 -7.34 -10.28 -3.89
CA SER A 22 -6.10 -9.75 -4.45
C SER A 22 -5.20 -9.33 -3.29
N GLY A 23 -4.50 -10.30 -2.71
CA GLY A 23 -3.45 -10.08 -1.71
C GLY A 23 -2.32 -11.05 -1.95
N SER A 24 -1.41 -10.74 -2.88
CA SER A 24 -0.23 -11.57 -3.11
C SER A 24 0.53 -11.72 -1.79
N ALA A 25 0.49 -12.90 -1.18
CA ALA A 25 1.13 -13.14 0.11
C ALA A 25 2.62 -12.75 0.06
N VAL A 26 3.15 -12.25 1.18
CA VAL A 26 4.56 -11.89 1.29
C VAL A 26 5.40 -13.17 1.29
N CYS A 27 6.51 -13.15 0.55
CA CYS A 27 7.42 -14.28 0.51
C CYS A 27 8.20 -14.40 1.82
N ASN A 28 7.81 -15.34 2.67
CA ASN A 28 8.51 -15.62 3.94
C ASN A 28 9.94 -16.13 3.76
N PHE A 29 10.28 -16.65 2.58
CA PHE A 29 11.67 -17.05 2.25
C PHE A 29 12.51 -15.82 1.90
N PHE A 30 11.91 -14.81 1.27
CA PHE A 30 12.61 -13.59 0.90
C PHE A 30 12.98 -12.78 2.14
N THR A 31 12.07 -12.66 3.11
CA THR A 31 12.34 -11.97 4.38
C THR A 31 13.47 -12.62 5.20
N LYS A 32 13.73 -13.92 4.97
CA LYS A 32 14.83 -14.69 5.58
C LYS A 32 16.11 -14.74 4.73
N GLY A 33 16.12 -14.10 3.56
CA GLY A 33 17.25 -14.16 2.63
C GLY A 33 17.44 -15.51 1.91
N LEU A 34 16.42 -16.38 1.92
CA LEU A 34 16.46 -17.74 1.38
C LEU A 34 15.73 -17.88 0.03
N CYS A 35 15.11 -16.82 -0.49
CA CYS A 35 14.37 -16.91 -1.74
C CYS A 35 15.28 -16.72 -2.96
N GLU A 36 15.47 -17.80 -3.73
CA GLU A 36 16.28 -17.83 -4.96
C GLU A 36 15.48 -17.42 -6.21
N LYS A 37 14.13 -17.36 -6.12
CA LYS A 37 13.24 -17.09 -7.26
C LYS A 37 13.29 -15.63 -7.73
N GLY A 38 13.87 -14.72 -6.96
CA GLY A 38 14.00 -13.30 -7.32
C GLY A 38 12.67 -12.71 -7.81
N LYS A 39 12.67 -12.11 -9.00
CA LYS A 39 11.47 -11.50 -9.62
C LYS A 39 10.44 -12.51 -10.14
N LEU A 40 10.82 -13.77 -10.29
CA LEU A 40 9.92 -14.85 -10.72
C LEU A 40 9.17 -15.48 -9.53
N CYS A 41 9.37 -14.97 -8.31
CA CYS A 41 8.63 -15.45 -7.16
C CYS A 41 7.15 -15.05 -7.29
N PRO A 42 6.21 -16.00 -7.13
CA PRO A 42 4.78 -15.70 -7.16
C PRO A 42 4.32 -14.88 -5.93
N PHE A 43 5.20 -14.74 -4.93
CA PHE A 43 4.96 -14.02 -3.69
C PHE A 43 5.74 -12.71 -3.67
N ARG A 44 5.21 -11.70 -2.97
CA ARG A 44 5.82 -10.37 -2.93
C ARG A 44 7.09 -10.36 -2.08
N HIS A 45 8.16 -9.76 -2.60
CA HIS A 45 9.44 -9.59 -1.91
C HIS A 45 9.51 -8.21 -1.24
N ASP A 46 9.12 -8.11 0.04
CA ASP A 46 9.28 -6.85 0.78
C ASP A 46 10.67 -6.75 1.40
N HIS A 47 11.40 -5.70 1.04
CA HIS A 47 12.74 -5.43 1.55
C HIS A 47 12.60 -4.64 2.85
N GLY A 48 12.42 -5.34 3.97
CA GLY A 48 12.30 -4.73 5.31
C GLY A 48 11.14 -3.75 5.46
N GLU A 49 11.13 -3.03 6.58
CA GLU A 49 10.09 -2.05 6.92
C GLU A 49 10.20 -0.82 6.00
N LYS A 50 9.63 -0.90 4.80
CA LYS A 50 9.49 0.27 3.92
C LYS A 50 8.49 1.23 4.58
N MET A 51 9.02 2.23 5.26
CA MET A 51 8.22 3.13 6.10
C MET A 51 7.43 4.18 5.30
N VAL A 52 7.89 4.55 4.10
CA VAL A 52 7.32 5.66 3.33
C VAL A 52 7.00 5.25 1.89
N VAL A 53 5.83 5.66 1.42
CA VAL A 53 5.36 5.45 0.04
C VAL A 53 6.27 6.14 -0.97
N CYS A 54 6.60 5.43 -2.03
CA CYS A 54 7.43 5.92 -3.11
C CYS A 54 6.67 6.94 -3.97
N LYS A 55 7.09 8.21 -3.92
CA LYS A 55 6.51 9.28 -4.75
C LYS A 55 6.54 9.02 -6.26
N HIS A 56 7.54 8.28 -6.75
CA HIS A 56 7.68 7.97 -8.18
C HIS A 56 6.75 6.82 -8.59
N TRP A 57 6.51 5.87 -7.69
CA TRP A 57 5.60 4.76 -7.94
C TRP A 57 4.15 5.23 -8.03
N LEU A 58 3.75 6.19 -7.19
CA LEU A 58 2.43 6.83 -7.27
C LEU A 58 2.11 7.41 -8.66
N ARG A 59 3.15 7.79 -9.42
CA ARG A 59 3.04 8.34 -10.77
C ARG A 59 3.33 7.32 -11.88
N GLY A 60 3.61 6.06 -11.54
CA GLY A 60 4.04 5.04 -12.50
C GLY A 60 5.45 5.23 -13.08
N LEU A 61 6.28 6.07 -12.46
CA LEU A 61 7.61 6.44 -12.98
C LEU A 61 8.78 5.73 -12.28
N CYS A 62 8.51 4.86 -11.30
CA CYS A 62 9.56 4.18 -10.56
C CYS A 62 10.19 3.05 -11.38
N LYS A 63 11.45 3.23 -11.79
CA LYS A 63 12.22 2.21 -12.55
C LYS A 63 12.87 1.13 -11.67
N LYS A 64 12.85 1.29 -10.34
CA LYS A 64 13.55 0.40 -9.40
C LYS A 64 12.78 -0.90 -9.09
N GLY A 65 11.49 -0.96 -9.38
CA GLY A 65 10.65 -2.12 -9.06
C GLY A 65 10.75 -2.51 -7.58
N ASP A 66 10.91 -3.81 -7.31
CA ASP A 66 11.00 -4.34 -5.94
C ASP A 66 12.24 -3.88 -5.18
N GLN A 67 13.31 -3.53 -5.90
CA GLN A 67 14.56 -2.98 -5.36
C GLN A 67 14.41 -1.51 -4.94
N CYS A 68 13.22 -0.92 -5.06
CA CYS A 68 12.96 0.40 -4.53
C CYS A 68 13.00 0.37 -2.99
N LYS A 69 13.81 1.26 -2.40
CA LYS A 69 13.89 1.47 -0.96
C LYS A 69 12.63 2.08 -0.32
N PHE A 70 11.63 2.41 -1.13
CA PHE A 70 10.38 3.03 -0.70
C PHE A 70 9.20 2.10 -1.01
N LEU A 71 8.12 2.25 -0.26
CA LEU A 71 6.95 1.38 -0.34
C LEU A 71 6.21 1.57 -1.67
N HIS A 72 5.93 0.47 -2.36
CA HIS A 72 5.10 0.43 -3.56
C HIS A 72 3.71 -0.12 -3.20
N GLN A 73 3.07 0.54 -2.26
CA GLN A 73 1.72 0.25 -1.78
C GLN A 73 1.06 1.57 -1.45
N TYR A 74 -0.23 1.69 -1.74
CA TYR A 74 -0.98 2.89 -1.41
C TYR A 74 -1.39 2.81 0.05
N ASP A 75 -0.75 3.64 0.88
CA ASP A 75 -1.03 3.74 2.30
C ASP A 75 -0.95 5.20 2.72
N VAL A 76 -2.10 5.78 3.04
CA VAL A 76 -2.25 7.20 3.40
C VAL A 76 -1.49 7.58 4.66
N THR A 77 -1.27 6.63 5.57
CA THR A 77 -0.56 6.87 6.84
C THR A 77 0.96 6.95 6.65
N ARG A 78 1.46 6.34 5.58
CA ARG A 78 2.88 6.26 5.21
C ARG A 78 3.21 7.11 3.99
N MET A 79 2.32 8.03 3.60
CA MET A 79 2.56 8.96 2.52
C MET A 79 3.73 9.90 2.87
N PRO A 80 4.53 10.34 1.88
CA PRO A 80 5.59 11.30 2.16
C PRO A 80 4.99 12.66 2.55
N GLU A 81 5.83 13.50 3.16
CA GLU A 81 5.45 14.85 3.56
C GLU A 81 5.10 15.73 2.35
N CYS A 82 4.09 16.59 2.54
CA CYS A 82 3.73 17.59 1.54
C CYS A 82 4.82 18.66 1.47
N TYR A 83 5.45 18.77 0.30
CA TYR A 83 6.50 19.77 0.06
C TYR A 83 6.02 21.20 0.30
N PHE A 84 4.84 21.56 -0.23
CA PHE A 84 4.31 22.92 -0.12
C PHE A 84 3.98 23.28 1.33
N TYR A 85 3.29 22.39 2.04
CA TYR A 85 2.95 22.62 3.44
C TYR A 85 4.20 22.71 4.33
N SER A 86 5.17 21.81 4.13
CA SER A 86 6.42 21.79 4.89
C SER A 86 7.27 23.04 4.64
N LYS A 87 7.26 23.59 3.41
CA LYS A 87 8.07 24.76 3.04
C LYS A 87 7.39 26.11 3.29
N PHE A 88 6.10 26.23 2.97
CA PHE A 88 5.38 27.50 2.98
C PHE A 88 4.37 27.58 4.13
N GLY A 89 4.12 26.49 4.86
CA GLY A 89 3.08 26.42 5.89
C GLY A 89 1.66 26.28 5.34
N GLU A 90 1.49 26.34 4.02
CA GLU A 90 0.21 26.22 3.34
C GLU A 90 0.28 25.25 2.16
N CYS A 91 -0.85 24.62 1.87
CA CYS A 91 -1.04 23.79 0.67
C CYS A 91 -2.35 24.21 0.00
N SER A 92 -2.28 24.50 -1.31
CA SER A 92 -3.45 24.92 -2.09
C SER A 92 -4.46 23.77 -2.33
N ASN A 93 -4.00 22.51 -2.28
CA ASN A 93 -4.86 21.35 -2.47
C ASN A 93 -5.53 20.94 -1.17
N LYS A 94 -6.88 21.01 -1.12
CA LYS A 94 -7.69 20.60 0.04
C LYS A 94 -7.71 19.08 0.22
N GLU A 95 -7.64 18.33 -0.88
CA GLU A 95 -7.60 16.87 -0.93
C GLU A 95 -6.15 16.39 -1.12
N CYS A 96 -5.22 16.95 -0.35
CA CYS A 96 -3.81 16.60 -0.45
C CYS A 96 -3.54 15.25 0.23
N SER A 97 -3.15 14.24 -0.57
CA SER A 97 -2.81 12.90 -0.03
C SER A 97 -1.45 12.84 0.67
N PHE A 98 -0.65 13.92 0.64
CA PHE A 98 0.65 13.99 1.31
C PHE A 98 0.48 14.49 2.75
N LEU A 99 1.37 14.06 3.65
CA LEU A 99 1.22 14.39 5.07
C LEU A 99 1.49 15.88 5.34
N HIS A 100 0.54 16.55 5.98
CA HIS A 100 0.67 17.92 6.51
C HIS A 100 1.11 17.85 7.97
N MET A 101 2.41 17.68 8.18
CA MET A 101 2.99 17.75 9.52
C MET A 101 3.09 19.22 9.91
N LYS A 102 2.29 19.66 10.88
CA LYS A 102 2.59 20.91 11.57
C LYS A 102 3.93 20.68 12.26
N PRO A 103 4.92 21.58 12.17
CA PRO A 103 5.99 21.54 13.15
C PRO A 103 5.28 21.57 14.49
N ALA A 104 5.42 20.50 15.27
CA ALA A 104 5.16 20.62 16.69
C ALA A 104 5.90 21.89 17.08
N PHE A 105 5.18 22.89 17.58
CA PHE A 105 5.83 23.99 18.27
C PHE A 105 6.84 23.28 19.15
N LYS A 106 8.13 23.40 18.82
CA LYS A 106 9.16 22.80 19.65
C LYS A 106 8.88 23.47 20.97
N THR A 107 8.30 22.74 21.91
CA THR A 107 8.38 23.10 23.29
C THR A 107 9.87 23.04 23.53
N GLN A 108 10.53 24.17 23.30
CA GLN A 108 11.65 24.53 24.14
C GLN A 108 11.04 24.41 25.53
N ASP A 109 11.41 23.34 26.22
CA ASP A 109 11.36 23.26 27.67
C ASP A 109 11.96 24.57 28.18
N CYS A 110 11.09 25.54 28.41
CA CYS A 110 11.42 26.72 29.18
C CYS A 110 11.45 26.23 30.62
N PRO A 111 12.60 26.26 31.33
CA PRO A 111 12.73 25.73 32.69
C PRO A 111 11.88 26.44 33.76
N TRP A 112 10.99 27.36 33.36
CA TRP A 112 10.32 28.32 34.24
C TRP A 112 8.82 28.49 33.91
N SER A 113 8.12 27.45 33.47
CA SER A 113 6.65 27.49 33.52
C SER A 113 6.17 27.07 34.91
N PRO A 114 5.58 27.96 35.72
CA PRO A 114 4.97 27.57 36.98
C PRO A 114 3.71 26.74 36.70
N VAL A 115 3.66 25.54 37.27
CA VAL A 115 2.45 24.72 37.42
C VAL A 115 1.49 25.40 38.38
#